data_AF-R1EM39-F1
#
_entry.id   AF-R1EM39-F1
#
_cell.length_a   1.000
_cell.length_b   1.000
_cell.length_c   1.000
_cell.angle_alpha   90.00
_cell.angle_beta   90.00
_cell.angle_gamma   90.00
#
_symmetry.space_group_name_H-M   'P 1'
#
loop_
_entity.id
_entity.type
_entity.pdbx_description
1 polymer ?
#
loop_
_entity_poly.entity_id
_entity_poly.type
_entity_poly.pdbx_seq_one_letter_code
_entity_poly.pdbx_strand_id
1 'polypeptide(L)'
;MAISVGSEDLYRESQSGIKNDAGIGTQPHLIAQFINKTRTAVRGTVLAEKPIGHVDTWSAWTNASNIAVVDATDFLGVDIYPFFESDKDNTLNRAPAIFENLWDRTVNASQGKPVWVTETGWPYSGEDWGEASALANAQAQYWRAVGCGRLFGRVNTWWYTLRDANPESGEKFAVAEDELGTKPRFNLTF
;
A
#
# COMPACT_ATOMS: atom_id res chain seq x y z
N MET A 1 -16.17 -5.02 -3.46
CA MET A 1 -16.27 -4.26 -2.20
C MET A 1 -15.79 -5.14 -1.07
N ALA A 2 -14.97 -4.58 -0.19
CA ALA A 2 -14.30 -5.27 0.91
C ALA A 2 -14.17 -4.29 2.10
N ILE A 3 -13.80 -4.80 3.26
CA ILE A 3 -13.60 -3.99 4.46
C ILE A 3 -12.15 -4.17 4.90
N SER A 4 -11.38 -3.08 4.97
CA SER A 4 -10.10 -3.09 5.70
C SER A 4 -10.34 -2.66 7.14
N VAL A 5 -9.74 -3.37 8.09
CA VAL A 5 -9.74 -3.03 9.51
C VAL A 5 -8.36 -2.53 9.88
N GLY A 6 -8.13 -1.23 9.70
CA GLY A 6 -6.82 -0.60 9.95
C GLY A 6 -5.96 -0.47 8.69
N SER A 7 -4.87 0.28 8.83
CA SER A 7 -3.89 0.57 7.78
C SER A 7 -2.55 0.89 8.44
N GLU A 8 -1.51 0.11 8.16
CA GLU A 8 -0.15 0.27 8.70
C GLU A 8 -0.03 0.23 10.23
N ASP A 9 -0.99 -0.39 10.92
CA ASP A 9 -0.98 -0.46 12.39
C ASP A 9 0.18 -1.32 12.91
N LEU A 10 0.56 -2.37 12.19
CA LEU A 10 1.69 -3.24 12.54
C LEU A 10 3.01 -2.60 12.17
N TYR A 11 3.09 -1.92 11.03
CA TYR A 11 4.27 -1.15 10.65
C TYR A 11 4.57 -0.06 11.68
N ARG A 12 3.58 0.71 12.12
CA ARG A 12 3.77 1.76 13.14
C ARG A 12 4.27 1.20 14.49
N GLU A 13 3.89 -0.01 14.85
CA GLU A 13 4.37 -0.71 16.07
C GLU A 13 5.77 -1.35 15.88
N SER A 14 6.26 -1.47 14.65
CA SER A 14 7.56 -2.09 14.35
C SER A 14 8.74 -1.18 14.73
N GLN A 15 9.93 -1.78 14.84
CA GLN A 15 11.17 -1.01 15.07
C GLN A 15 11.41 0.06 13.97
N SER A 16 11.09 -0.26 12.71
CA SER A 16 11.19 0.68 11.60
C SER A 16 10.16 1.81 11.71
N GLY A 17 8.91 1.50 12.07
CA GLY A 17 7.87 2.52 12.25
C GLY A 17 8.21 3.49 13.37
N ILE A 18 8.68 2.98 14.50
CA ILE A 18 9.14 3.80 15.64
C ILE A 18 10.33 4.67 15.24
N LYS A 19 11.31 4.12 14.52
CA LYS A 19 12.46 4.88 14.03
C LYS A 19 12.06 6.01 13.08
N ASN A 20 11.03 5.79 12.27
CA ASN A 20 10.54 6.74 11.27
C ASN A 20 9.46 7.69 11.80
N ASP A 21 9.17 7.68 13.10
CA ASP A 21 8.09 8.45 13.72
C ASP A 21 6.74 8.28 12.98
N ALA A 22 6.43 7.05 12.57
CA ALA A 22 5.29 6.74 11.71
C ALA A 22 3.92 6.91 12.42
N GLY A 23 3.90 7.35 13.68
CA GLY A 23 2.71 7.49 14.51
C GLY A 23 2.40 6.24 15.35
N ILE A 24 1.17 6.17 15.88
CA ILE A 24 0.77 5.15 16.85
C ILE A 24 0.35 3.85 16.14
N GLY A 25 1.01 2.74 16.48
CA GLY A 25 0.68 1.40 16.02
C GLY A 25 -0.31 0.65 16.92
N THR A 26 -0.64 -0.58 16.51
CA THR A 26 -1.48 -1.50 17.30
C THR A 26 -0.92 -2.92 17.25
N GLN A 27 -0.98 -3.62 18.38
CA GLN A 27 -0.49 -4.98 18.49
C GLN A 27 -1.31 -5.99 17.66
N PRO A 28 -0.66 -7.03 17.09
CA PRO A 28 -1.31 -8.00 16.18
C PRO A 28 -2.60 -8.63 16.72
N HIS A 29 -2.61 -9.03 17.99
CA HIS A 29 -3.75 -9.70 18.59
C HIS A 29 -4.98 -8.78 18.74
N LEU A 30 -4.77 -7.47 18.93
CA LEU A 30 -5.85 -6.48 19.00
C LEU A 30 -6.46 -6.26 17.61
N ILE A 31 -5.64 -6.18 16.57
CA ILE A 31 -6.11 -6.09 15.17
C ILE A 31 -6.94 -7.32 14.81
N ALA A 32 -6.45 -8.52 15.13
CA ALA A 32 -7.20 -9.77 14.95
C ALA A 32 -8.54 -9.76 15.72
N GLN A 33 -8.56 -9.20 16.93
CA GLN A 33 -9.81 -9.03 17.68
C GLN A 33 -10.75 -8.04 16.97
N PHE A 34 -10.26 -6.91 16.46
CA PHE A 34 -11.07 -5.95 15.73
C PHE A 34 -11.63 -6.53 14.42
N ILE A 35 -10.86 -7.34 13.69
CA ILE A 35 -11.35 -8.06 12.51
C ILE A 35 -12.55 -8.95 12.87
N ASN A 36 -12.44 -9.73 13.95
CA ASN A 36 -13.53 -10.59 14.41
C ASN A 36 -14.75 -9.80 14.92
N LYS A 37 -14.53 -8.67 15.59
CA LYS A 37 -15.60 -7.74 15.99
C LYS A 37 -16.31 -7.15 14.78
N THR A 38 -15.57 -6.71 13.77
CA THR A 38 -16.12 -6.20 12.49
C THR A 38 -16.96 -7.29 11.83
N ARG A 39 -16.43 -8.52 11.73
CA ARG A 39 -17.17 -9.66 11.17
C ARG A 39 -18.49 -9.90 11.90
N THR A 40 -18.48 -9.83 13.23
CA THR A 40 -19.68 -9.97 14.07
C THR A 40 -20.66 -8.83 13.85
N ALA A 41 -20.19 -7.59 13.78
CA ALA A 41 -21.00 -6.38 13.65
C ALA A 41 -21.75 -6.32 12.31
N VAL A 42 -21.15 -6.84 11.23
CA VAL A 42 -21.78 -6.85 9.90
C VAL A 42 -22.70 -8.04 9.64
N ARG A 43 -22.82 -8.99 10.57
CA ARG A 43 -23.72 -10.16 10.40
C ARG A 43 -25.16 -9.72 10.19
N GLY A 44 -25.83 -10.36 9.24
CA GLY A 44 -27.23 -10.04 8.91
C GLY A 44 -27.42 -8.76 8.09
N THR A 45 -26.34 -8.06 7.73
CA THR A 45 -26.38 -6.91 6.83
C THR A 45 -25.98 -7.33 5.40
N VAL A 46 -26.13 -6.42 4.43
CA VAL A 46 -25.63 -6.59 3.05
C VAL A 46 -24.10 -6.75 2.96
N LEU A 47 -23.37 -6.50 4.06
CA LEU A 47 -21.92 -6.61 4.16
C LEU A 47 -21.44 -7.96 4.71
N ALA A 48 -22.35 -8.83 5.16
CA ALA A 48 -22.01 -10.05 5.90
C ALA A 48 -21.06 -11.00 5.15
N GLU A 49 -21.11 -11.01 3.82
CA GLU A 49 -20.30 -11.86 2.95
C GLU A 49 -19.12 -11.11 2.30
N LYS A 50 -18.89 -9.84 2.65
CA LYS A 50 -17.76 -9.09 2.09
C LYS A 50 -16.47 -9.51 2.79
N PRO A 51 -15.37 -9.69 2.04
CA PRO A 51 -14.08 -10.06 2.62
C PRO A 51 -13.58 -8.95 3.55
N ILE A 52 -13.04 -9.36 4.69
CA ILE A 52 -12.50 -8.47 5.72
C ILE A 52 -11.00 -8.71 5.82
N GLY A 53 -10.22 -7.66 5.62
CA GLY A 53 -8.76 -7.71 5.63
C GLY A 53 -8.16 -6.65 6.55
N HIS A 54 -6.86 -6.51 6.43
CA HIS A 54 -6.07 -5.43 7.00
C HIS A 54 -5.11 -4.93 5.92
N VAL A 55 -4.73 -3.66 6.01
CA VAL A 55 -3.75 -3.04 5.11
C VAL A 55 -2.48 -2.79 5.90
N ASP A 56 -1.34 -3.21 5.36
CA ASP A 56 -0.04 -2.90 5.98
C ASP A 56 1.10 -2.97 4.96
N THR A 57 2.29 -2.53 5.37
CA THR A 57 3.49 -2.59 4.55
C THR A 57 3.93 -4.04 4.30
N TRP A 58 4.70 -4.27 3.23
CA TRP A 58 5.31 -5.58 2.97
C TRP A 58 6.11 -6.09 4.18
N SER A 59 6.80 -5.19 4.88
CA SER A 59 7.69 -5.53 6.00
C SER A 59 6.91 -6.08 7.19
N ALA A 60 5.76 -5.47 7.49
CA ALA A 60 4.84 -5.94 8.52
C ALA A 60 4.29 -7.33 8.20
N TRP A 61 3.92 -7.59 6.93
CA TRP A 61 3.44 -8.91 6.52
C TRP A 61 4.50 -9.99 6.63
N THR A 62 5.76 -9.66 6.34
CA THR A 62 6.88 -10.63 6.45
C THR A 62 7.34 -10.90 7.88
N ASN A 63 6.87 -10.14 8.86
CA ASN A 63 7.22 -10.35 10.26
C ASN A 63 6.34 -11.46 10.87
N ALA A 64 6.96 -12.59 11.23
CA ALA A 64 6.28 -13.74 11.80
C ALA A 64 5.53 -13.45 13.12
N SER A 65 5.88 -12.39 13.87
CA SER A 65 5.11 -11.99 15.06
C SER A 65 3.69 -11.54 14.74
N ASN A 66 3.40 -11.21 13.48
CA ASN A 66 2.13 -10.66 13.02
C ASN A 66 1.17 -11.72 12.46
N ILE A 67 1.53 -13.00 12.58
CA ILE A 67 0.77 -14.13 12.00
C ILE A 67 -0.71 -14.15 12.43
N ALA A 68 -1.02 -13.69 13.64
CA ALA A 68 -2.40 -13.61 14.13
C ALA A 68 -3.31 -12.73 13.24
N VAL A 69 -2.77 -11.69 12.59
CA VAL A 69 -3.51 -10.85 11.65
C VAL A 69 -3.68 -11.56 10.31
N VAL A 70 -2.63 -12.24 9.83
CA VAL A 70 -2.72 -13.08 8.63
C VAL A 70 -3.82 -14.11 8.82
N ASP A 71 -3.85 -14.82 9.95
CA ASP A 71 -4.85 -15.86 10.23
C ASP A 71 -6.28 -15.32 10.27
N ALA A 72 -6.49 -14.12 10.84
CA ALA A 72 -7.82 -13.51 11.01
C ALA A 72 -8.42 -12.90 9.75
N THR A 73 -7.59 -12.52 8.77
CA THR A 73 -8.01 -11.81 7.55
C THR A 73 -8.47 -12.76 6.43
N ASP A 74 -9.33 -12.27 5.54
CA ASP A 74 -9.74 -12.94 4.30
C ASP A 74 -8.83 -12.57 3.12
N PHE A 75 -8.15 -11.42 3.20
CA PHE A 75 -7.17 -10.92 2.22
C PHE A 75 -6.11 -10.05 2.93
N LEU A 76 -4.93 -9.94 2.33
CA LEU A 76 -3.89 -9.00 2.75
C LEU A 76 -3.89 -7.80 1.80
N GLY A 77 -4.10 -6.60 2.34
CA GLY A 77 -3.80 -5.36 1.62
C GLY A 77 -2.34 -4.98 1.85
N VAL A 78 -1.59 -4.76 0.78
CA VAL A 78 -0.19 -4.37 0.86
C VAL A 78 0.05 -3.00 0.26
N ASP A 79 0.79 -2.19 1.02
CA ASP A 79 1.30 -0.91 0.58
C ASP A 79 2.78 -1.09 0.18
N ILE A 80 3.10 -0.78 -1.08
CA ILE A 80 4.42 -0.98 -1.66
C ILE A 80 4.86 0.29 -2.39
N TYR A 81 5.87 0.96 -1.85
CA TYR A 81 6.44 2.17 -2.42
C TYR A 81 7.95 2.01 -2.64
N PRO A 82 8.40 1.52 -3.82
CA PRO A 82 9.81 1.42 -4.14
C PRO A 82 10.58 2.75 -3.96
N PHE A 83 9.89 3.88 -4.10
CA PHE A 83 10.43 5.22 -3.83
C PHE A 83 11.08 5.32 -2.44
N PHE A 84 10.50 4.73 -1.39
CA PHE A 84 11.04 4.83 -0.02
C PHE A 84 12.08 3.77 0.34
N GLU A 85 12.38 2.84 -0.57
CA GLU A 85 13.27 1.69 -0.33
C GLU A 85 14.74 2.01 -0.63
N SER A 86 15.28 3.07 0.00
CA SER A 86 16.63 3.60 -0.28
C SER A 86 17.77 2.63 -0.01
N ASP A 87 17.54 1.57 0.77
CA ASP A 87 18.48 0.48 0.99
C ASP A 87 18.53 -0.55 -0.17
N LYS A 88 17.74 -0.35 -1.24
CA LYS A 88 17.58 -1.30 -2.37
C LYS A 88 17.96 -0.74 -3.74
N ASP A 89 18.74 0.34 -3.80
CA ASP A 89 19.03 1.07 -5.05
C ASP A 89 17.70 1.47 -5.72
N ASN A 90 16.96 2.35 -5.05
CA ASN A 90 15.61 2.79 -5.43
C ASN A 90 15.56 3.72 -6.65
N THR A 91 16.52 3.60 -7.56
CA THR A 91 16.47 4.26 -8.86
C THR A 91 15.21 3.86 -9.64
N LEU A 92 14.67 4.77 -10.46
CA LEU A 92 13.41 4.56 -11.18
C LEU A 92 13.42 3.30 -12.07
N ASN A 93 14.54 2.97 -12.70
CA ASN A 93 14.70 1.78 -13.54
C ASN A 93 14.70 0.47 -12.72
N ARG A 94 15.03 0.53 -11.42
CA ARG A 94 15.01 -0.60 -10.50
C ARG A 94 13.67 -0.76 -9.80
N ALA A 95 12.87 0.30 -9.73
CA ALA A 95 11.57 0.32 -9.05
C ALA A 95 10.63 -0.86 -9.39
N PRO A 96 10.47 -1.30 -10.66
CA PRO A 96 9.63 -2.46 -10.96
C PRO A 96 10.16 -3.77 -10.36
N ALA A 97 11.48 -3.97 -10.37
CA ALA A 97 12.10 -5.16 -9.79
C ALA A 97 12.01 -5.16 -8.25
N ILE A 98 12.15 -3.99 -7.63
CA ILE A 98 11.91 -3.81 -6.20
C ILE A 98 10.45 -4.16 -5.89
N PHE A 99 9.50 -3.58 -6.65
CA PHE A 99 8.08 -3.84 -6.47
C PHE A 99 7.75 -5.33 -6.52
N GLU A 100 8.19 -6.07 -7.56
CA GLU A 100 7.95 -7.51 -7.66
C GLU A 100 8.54 -8.27 -6.47
N ASN A 101 9.76 -7.92 -6.03
CA ASN A 101 10.38 -8.61 -4.91
C ASN A 101 9.57 -8.44 -3.61
N LEU A 102 9.10 -7.22 -3.34
CA LEU A 102 8.32 -6.94 -2.13
C LEU A 102 6.93 -7.56 -2.21
N TRP A 103 6.31 -7.52 -3.39
CA TRP A 103 5.05 -8.21 -3.69
C TRP A 103 5.17 -9.72 -3.41
N ASP A 104 6.20 -10.39 -3.96
CA ASP A 104 6.39 -11.83 -3.81
C ASP A 104 6.60 -12.22 -2.34
N ARG A 105 7.31 -11.40 -1.58
CA ARG A 105 7.46 -11.60 -0.13
C ARG A 105 6.12 -11.56 0.59
N THR A 106 5.25 -10.62 0.24
CA THR A 106 3.91 -10.53 0.83
C THR A 106 3.02 -11.70 0.41
N VAL A 107 3.08 -12.12 -0.86
CA VAL A 107 2.37 -13.33 -1.32
C VAL A 107 2.84 -14.57 -0.56
N ASN A 108 4.15 -14.73 -0.33
CA ASN A 108 4.68 -15.84 0.45
C ASN A 108 4.20 -15.83 1.91
N ALA A 109 3.95 -14.66 2.47
CA ALA A 109 3.40 -14.50 3.82
C ALA A 109 1.88 -14.72 3.90
N SER A 110 1.16 -14.73 2.76
CA SER A 110 -0.32 -14.70 2.75
C SER A 110 -0.98 -16.03 3.10
N GLN A 111 -0.22 -17.12 3.23
CA GLN A 111 -0.74 -18.49 3.37
C GLN A 111 -1.73 -18.88 2.26
N GLY A 112 -1.52 -18.37 1.05
CA GLY A 112 -2.39 -18.61 -0.11
C GLY A 112 -3.66 -17.75 -0.14
N LYS A 113 -3.85 -16.83 0.82
CA LYS A 113 -4.92 -15.83 0.77
C LYS A 113 -4.65 -14.81 -0.33
N PRO A 114 -5.69 -14.21 -0.92
CA PRO A 114 -5.53 -13.12 -1.89
C PRO A 114 -4.71 -11.96 -1.31
N VAL A 115 -3.76 -11.46 -2.08
CA VAL A 115 -3.03 -10.22 -1.80
C VAL A 115 -3.51 -9.15 -2.77
N TRP A 116 -3.80 -7.97 -2.26
CA TRP A 116 -4.21 -6.79 -3.04
C TRP A 116 -3.22 -5.67 -2.82
N VAL A 117 -2.94 -4.87 -3.85
CA VAL A 117 -2.13 -3.65 -3.69
C VAL A 117 -3.06 -2.54 -3.26
N THR A 118 -2.99 -2.14 -2.00
CA THR A 118 -3.87 -1.10 -1.44
C THR A 118 -3.27 0.27 -1.54
N GLU A 119 -1.95 0.36 -1.63
CA GLU A 119 -1.27 1.57 -2.04
C GLU A 119 0.01 1.27 -2.81
N THR A 120 0.22 2.04 -3.87
CA THR A 120 1.52 2.19 -4.53
C THR A 120 1.47 3.47 -5.35
N GLY A 121 2.63 4.09 -5.56
CA GLY A 121 2.74 5.31 -6.33
C GLY A 121 4.18 5.77 -6.42
N TRP A 122 4.37 6.88 -7.13
CA TRP A 122 5.64 7.58 -7.19
C TRP A 122 5.36 9.08 -7.14
N PRO A 123 6.11 9.86 -6.36
CA PRO A 123 5.80 11.27 -6.20
C PRO A 123 6.18 12.08 -7.44
N TYR A 124 5.33 13.02 -7.82
CA TYR A 124 5.57 13.94 -8.95
C TYR A 124 6.39 15.17 -8.55
N SER A 125 6.44 15.47 -7.25
CA SER A 125 7.22 16.54 -6.63
C SER A 125 7.45 16.24 -5.15
N GLY A 126 8.40 16.93 -4.55
CA GLY A 126 8.77 16.77 -3.14
C GLY A 126 10.28 16.65 -3.00
N GLU A 127 10.72 16.15 -1.86
CA GLU A 127 12.12 15.78 -1.66
C GLU A 127 12.44 14.46 -2.36
N ASP A 128 13.66 14.33 -2.85
CA ASP A 128 14.18 13.07 -3.34
C ASP A 128 14.48 12.14 -2.14
N TRP A 129 14.35 10.83 -2.34
CA TRP A 129 14.61 9.84 -1.28
C TRP A 129 15.66 8.85 -1.73
N GLY A 130 16.85 8.86 -1.12
CA GLY A 130 17.97 8.05 -1.61
C GLY A 130 18.32 8.40 -3.06
N GLU A 131 18.23 7.42 -3.96
CA GLU A 131 18.46 7.59 -5.41
C GLU A 131 17.15 7.80 -6.21
N ALA A 132 16.01 7.88 -5.52
CA ALA A 132 14.70 8.08 -6.14
C ALA A 132 14.35 9.56 -6.25
N SER A 133 14.21 10.05 -7.48
CA SER A 133 13.80 11.44 -7.71
C SER A 133 12.28 11.63 -7.78
N ALA A 134 11.76 12.63 -7.07
CA ALA A 134 10.35 12.99 -7.02
C ALA A 134 9.98 13.92 -8.19
N LEU A 135 9.69 13.35 -9.36
CA LEU A 135 9.48 14.09 -10.60
C LEU A 135 8.29 13.55 -11.41
N ALA A 136 7.53 14.44 -12.05
CA ALA A 136 6.33 14.08 -12.82
C ALA A 136 6.59 13.06 -13.95
N ASN A 137 7.75 13.15 -14.62
CA ASN A 137 8.12 12.17 -15.65
C ASN A 137 8.47 10.80 -15.05
N ALA A 138 9.02 10.74 -13.84
CA ALA A 138 9.29 9.52 -13.11
C ALA A 138 7.98 8.87 -12.65
N GLN A 139 7.03 9.68 -12.16
CA GLN A 139 5.69 9.22 -11.82
C GLN A 139 4.99 8.55 -13.01
N ALA A 140 5.00 9.19 -14.19
CA ALA A 140 4.40 8.63 -15.40
C ALA A 140 5.07 7.31 -15.84
N GLN A 141 6.39 7.19 -15.66
CA GLN A 141 7.13 5.97 -15.97
C GLN A 141 6.80 4.84 -14.99
N TYR A 142 6.71 5.13 -13.69
CA TYR A 142 6.34 4.15 -12.68
C TYR A 142 4.90 3.66 -12.87
N TRP A 143 3.95 4.55 -13.18
CA TRP A 143 2.59 4.18 -13.57
C TRP A 143 2.56 3.18 -14.72
N ARG A 144 3.34 3.42 -15.79
CA ARG A 144 3.40 2.52 -16.94
C ARG A 144 4.03 1.18 -16.59
N ALA A 145 5.16 1.20 -15.87
CA ALA A 145 5.93 0.00 -15.58
C ALA A 145 5.21 -0.92 -14.59
N VAL A 146 4.70 -0.37 -13.49
CA VAL A 146 4.06 -1.15 -12.42
C VAL A 146 2.55 -1.16 -12.57
N GLY A 147 1.91 0.01 -12.68
CA GLY A 147 0.47 0.11 -12.85
C GLY A 147 -0.02 -0.68 -14.07
N CYS A 148 0.35 -0.25 -15.28
CA CYS A 148 -0.10 -0.89 -16.52
C CYS A 148 0.58 -2.25 -16.76
N GLY A 149 1.91 -2.31 -16.59
CA GLY A 149 2.72 -3.47 -16.88
C GLY A 149 2.41 -4.68 -16.00
N ARG A 150 1.98 -4.44 -14.75
CA ARG A 150 1.83 -5.50 -13.76
C ARG A 150 0.48 -5.57 -13.08
N LEU A 151 -0.10 -4.44 -12.69
CA LEU A 151 -1.20 -4.43 -11.72
C LEU A 151 -2.58 -4.39 -12.37
N PHE A 152 -2.83 -3.41 -13.23
CA PHE A 152 -4.17 -3.13 -13.72
C PHE A 152 -4.74 -4.30 -14.53
N GLY A 153 -5.97 -4.69 -14.19
CA GLY A 153 -6.67 -5.85 -14.76
C GLY A 153 -6.20 -7.21 -14.26
N ARG A 154 -5.17 -7.27 -13.39
CA ARG A 154 -4.57 -8.53 -12.90
C ARG A 154 -4.62 -8.67 -11.38
N VAL A 155 -4.50 -7.56 -10.67
CA VAL A 155 -4.52 -7.49 -9.21
C VAL A 155 -5.54 -6.43 -8.80
N ASN A 156 -6.24 -6.64 -7.68
CA ASN A 156 -7.03 -5.58 -7.08
C ASN A 156 -6.07 -4.49 -6.61
N THR A 157 -6.20 -3.29 -7.18
CA THR A 157 -5.24 -2.21 -7.01
C THR A 157 -5.93 -0.91 -6.68
N TRP A 158 -5.42 -0.26 -5.64
CA TRP A 158 -5.71 1.13 -5.29
C TRP A 158 -4.40 1.89 -5.47
N TRP A 159 -4.38 2.77 -6.48
CA TRP A 159 -3.21 3.60 -6.76
C TRP A 159 -3.22 4.84 -5.88
N TYR A 160 -2.11 5.14 -5.23
CA TYR A 160 -1.95 6.33 -4.41
C TYR A 160 -1.39 7.47 -5.28
N THR A 161 -2.12 8.55 -5.52
CA THR A 161 -3.52 8.83 -5.11
C THR A 161 -4.20 9.68 -6.19
N LEU A 162 -5.52 9.79 -6.17
CA LEU A 162 -6.22 10.70 -7.08
C LEU A 162 -5.81 12.16 -6.81
N ARG A 163 -5.75 12.55 -5.54
CA ARG A 163 -5.43 13.90 -5.06
C ARG A 163 -4.62 13.80 -3.78
N ASP A 164 -3.70 14.73 -3.60
CA ASP A 164 -2.94 14.85 -2.35
C ASP A 164 -3.91 15.28 -1.25
N ALA A 165 -4.05 14.44 -0.23
CA ALA A 165 -5.02 14.66 0.85
C ALA A 165 -4.39 15.39 2.04
N ASN A 166 -3.09 15.21 2.26
CA ASN A 166 -2.36 15.86 3.33
C ASN A 166 -1.47 16.99 2.79
N PRO A 167 -1.80 18.27 3.06
CA PRO A 167 -0.95 19.38 2.64
C PRO A 167 0.43 19.35 3.30
N GLU A 168 0.56 18.73 4.48
CA GLU A 168 1.82 18.66 5.26
C GLU A 168 2.83 17.63 4.71
N SER A 169 2.38 16.64 3.91
CA SER A 169 3.29 15.68 3.28
C SER A 169 4.24 16.37 2.31
N GLY A 170 5.55 16.15 2.45
CA GLY A 170 6.56 16.75 1.56
C GLY A 170 6.45 16.22 0.13
N GLU A 171 6.29 14.91 -0.01
CA GLU A 171 6.12 14.21 -1.27
C GLU A 171 4.66 14.25 -1.74
N LYS A 172 4.46 14.60 -3.01
CA LYS A 172 3.13 14.72 -3.63
C LYS A 172 2.93 13.64 -4.67
N PHE A 173 1.83 12.90 -4.58
CA PHE A 173 1.55 11.68 -5.34
C PHE A 173 0.32 11.78 -6.25
N ALA A 174 -0.46 12.87 -6.18
CA ALA A 174 -1.68 13.02 -6.99
C ALA A 174 -1.46 12.72 -8.48
N VAL A 175 -2.36 11.91 -9.06
CA VAL A 175 -2.40 11.69 -10.52
C VAL A 175 -3.24 12.74 -11.24
N ALA A 176 -4.08 13.51 -10.52
CA ALA A 176 -4.77 14.68 -11.05
C ALA A 176 -3.91 15.95 -10.91
N GLU A 177 -3.96 16.84 -11.90
CA GLU A 177 -3.24 18.13 -11.84
C GLU A 177 -3.86 19.08 -10.81
N ASP A 178 -5.20 19.15 -10.79
CA ASP A 178 -5.96 20.10 -9.97
C ASP A 178 -6.82 19.37 -8.93
N GLU A 179 -6.93 19.98 -7.74
CA GLU A 179 -7.71 19.45 -6.60
C GLU A 179 -9.20 19.24 -6.86
N LEU A 180 -9.75 19.77 -7.96
CA LEU A 180 -11.14 19.58 -8.39
C LEU A 180 -11.26 19.24 -9.89
N GLY A 181 -10.14 19.14 -10.61
CA GLY A 181 -10.12 18.93 -12.05
C GLY A 181 -10.22 17.46 -12.47
N THR A 182 -10.51 17.24 -13.74
CA THR A 182 -10.51 15.92 -14.41
C THR A 182 -9.26 15.68 -15.25
N LYS A 183 -8.34 16.66 -15.29
CA LYS A 183 -7.11 16.58 -16.10
C LYS A 183 -6.06 15.73 -15.38
N PRO A 184 -5.64 14.59 -15.96
CA PRO A 184 -4.58 13.78 -15.37
C PRO A 184 -3.20 14.39 -15.68
N ARG A 185 -2.23 14.21 -14.77
CA ARG A 185 -0.84 14.68 -14.92
C ARG A 185 -0.09 13.99 -16.07
N PHE A 186 -0.53 12.80 -16.44
CA PHE A 186 0.05 11.99 -17.50
C PHE A 186 -1.03 11.08 -18.10
N ASN A 187 -0.75 10.46 -19.24
CA ASN A 187 -1.71 9.56 -19.87
C ASN A 187 -1.96 8.32 -18.97
N LEU A 188 -3.19 8.19 -18.47
CA LEU A 188 -3.62 7.08 -17.63
C LEU A 188 -4.03 5.85 -18.44
N THR A 189 -4.26 6.00 -19.74
CA THR A 189 -4.65 4.92 -20.64
C THR A 189 -3.46 4.46 -21.49
N PHE A 190 -3.57 3.22 -21.96
CA PHE A 190 -2.64 2.57 -22.88
C PHE A 190 -3.44 1.89 -23.98
#